data_AF-A0A859FG90-F1
#
_entry.id   AF-A0A859FG90-F1
#
_cell.length_a   1.000
_cell.length_b   1.000
_cell.length_c   1.000
_cell.angle_alpha   90.00
_cell.angle_beta   90.00
_cell.angle_gamma   90.00
#
_symmetry.space_group_name_H-M   'P 1'
#
loop_
_entity.id
_entity.type
_entity.pdbx_description
1 polymer ?
#
loop_
_entity_poly.entity_id
_entity_poly.type
_entity_poly.pdbx_seq_one_letter_code
_entity_poly.pdbx_strand_id
1 'polypeptide(L)'
;MELDFGKVMRQARERAGFSQERMAHDMYTSISAVSKMETGKQRIELSMFTNWMRHTNAQDLMIAAMVGMDVTTIQPVLEALTRIVGGFICVL
;
A
#
# COMPACT_ATOMS: atom_id res chain seq x y z
N MET A 1 18.31 -4.65 -0.69
CA MET A 1 17.16 -4.95 -1.56
C MET A 1 16.57 -3.61 -1.93
N GLU A 2 16.56 -3.23 -3.22
CA GLU A 2 16.02 -1.94 -3.65
C GLU A 2 14.49 -2.00 -3.64
N LEU A 3 13.85 -0.99 -3.09
CA LEU A 3 12.40 -0.93 -2.94
C LEU A 3 11.76 -0.56 -4.29
N ASP A 4 11.00 -1.49 -4.87
CA ASP A 4 10.28 -1.28 -6.13
C ASP A 4 8.83 -0.87 -5.85
N PHE A 5 8.56 0.43 -5.88
CA PHE A 5 7.22 1.00 -5.66
C PHE A 5 6.17 0.44 -6.63
N GLY A 6 6.55 0.11 -7.87
CA GLY A 6 5.64 -0.46 -8.87
C GLY A 6 5.14 -1.83 -8.45
N LYS A 7 6.03 -2.68 -7.93
CA LYS A 7 5.65 -3.99 -7.37
C LYS A 7 4.78 -3.87 -6.13
N VAL A 8 5.08 -2.93 -5.23
CA VAL A 8 4.25 -2.69 -4.03
C VAL A 8 2.85 -2.23 -4.42
N MET A 9 2.73 -1.32 -5.39
CA MET A 9 1.44 -0.87 -5.93
C MET A 9 0.64 -2.02 -6.56
N ARG A 10 1.30 -2.88 -7.33
CA ARG A 10 0.68 -4.08 -7.91
C ARG A 10 0.17 -5.03 -6.82
N GLN A 11 0.99 -5.31 -5.81
CA GLN A 11 0.60 -6.17 -4.68
C GLN A 11 -0.60 -5.60 -3.93
N ALA A 12 -0.61 -4.28 -3.67
CA ALA A 12 -1.74 -3.60 -3.04
C ALA A 12 -3.03 -3.74 -3.86
N ARG A 13 -2.95 -3.57 -5.19
CA ARG A 13 -4.09 -3.71 -6.10
C ARG A 13 -4.63 -5.13 -6.11
N GLU A 14 -3.76 -6.13 -6.24
CA GLU A 14 -4.14 -7.55 -6.27
C GLU A 14 -4.74 -7.99 -4.94
N ARG A 15 -4.18 -7.55 -3.80
CA ARG A 15 -4.74 -7.80 -2.46
C ARG A 15 -6.14 -7.21 -2.28
N ALA A 16 -6.41 -6.05 -2.88
CA ALA A 16 -7.73 -5.43 -2.87
C ALA A 16 -8.73 -6.11 -3.84
N GLY A 17 -8.28 -7.05 -4.68
CA GLY A 17 -9.09 -7.71 -5.71
C GLY A 17 -9.43 -6.80 -6.89
N PHE A 18 -8.61 -5.78 -7.15
CA PHE A 18 -8.89 -4.79 -8.20
C PHE A 18 -8.23 -5.20 -9.52
N SER A 19 -8.93 -5.02 -10.64
CA SER A 19 -8.32 -5.10 -11.97
C SER A 19 -7.56 -3.81 -12.30
N GLN A 20 -6.73 -3.82 -13.35
CA GLN A 20 -6.03 -2.61 -13.79
C GLN A 20 -7.01 -1.56 -14.32
N GLU A 21 -8.11 -1.98 -14.94
CA GLU A 21 -9.22 -1.14 -15.41
C GLU A 21 -9.93 -0.43 -14.26
N ARG A 22 -10.27 -1.19 -13.21
CA ARG A 22 -10.86 -0.60 -12.01
C ARG A 22 -9.91 0.42 -11.37
N MET A 23 -8.64 0.06 -11.25
CA MET A 23 -7.66 0.96 -10.65
C MET A 23 -7.46 2.23 -11.49
N ALA A 24 -7.45 2.10 -12.81
CA ALA A 24 -7.35 3.22 -13.73
C ALA A 24 -8.56 4.17 -13.58
N HIS A 25 -9.77 3.62 -13.48
CA HIS A 25 -10.99 4.37 -13.22
C HIS A 25 -10.89 5.14 -11.89
N ASP A 26 -10.54 4.48 -10.80
CA ASP A 26 -10.51 5.07 -9.46
C ASP A 26 -9.41 6.15 -9.32
N MET A 27 -8.30 5.97 -10.05
CA MET A 27 -7.18 6.92 -10.09
C MET A 27 -7.34 8.00 -11.18
N TYR A 28 -8.44 8.02 -11.92
CA TYR A 28 -8.67 8.92 -13.07
C TYR A 28 -7.50 8.95 -14.06
N THR A 29 -6.98 7.76 -14.39
CA THR A 29 -5.86 7.58 -15.32
C THR A 29 -6.14 6.50 -16.36
N SER A 30 -5.20 6.23 -17.26
CA SER A 30 -5.34 5.16 -18.25
C SER A 30 -4.89 3.80 -17.70
N ILE A 31 -5.48 2.72 -18.19
CA ILE A 31 -5.02 1.33 -17.92
C ILE A 31 -3.54 1.16 -18.29
N SER A 32 -3.11 1.80 -19.39
CA SER A 32 -1.71 1.80 -19.82
C SER A 32 -0.77 2.46 -18.80
N ALA A 33 -1.23 3.52 -18.12
CA ALA A 33 -0.46 4.20 -17.09
C ALA A 33 -0.36 3.32 -15.83
N VAL A 34 -1.45 2.67 -15.43
CA VAL A 34 -1.45 1.64 -14.37
C VAL A 34 -0.40 0.56 -14.67
N SER A 35 -0.42 -0.04 -15.87
CA SER A 35 0.55 -1.05 -16.27
C SER A 35 2.00 -0.55 -16.26
N LYS A 36 2.24 0.68 -16.76
CA LYS A 36 3.59 1.28 -16.73
C LYS A 36 4.08 1.56 -15.32
N MET A 37 3.21 2.02 -14.42
CA MET A 37 3.56 2.23 -13.00
C MET A 37 3.92 0.90 -12.34
N GLU A 38 3.11 -0.14 -12.53
CA GLU A 38 3.35 -1.47 -11.94
C GLU A 38 4.61 -2.17 -12.48
N THR A 39 5.05 -1.81 -13.68
CA THR A 39 6.24 -2.38 -14.34
C THR A 39 7.47 -1.48 -14.25
N GLY A 40 7.40 -0.36 -13.52
CA GLY A 40 8.51 0.58 -13.36
C GLY A 40 8.86 1.37 -14.63
N LYS A 41 8.01 1.33 -15.65
CA LYS A 41 8.18 2.06 -16.93
C LYS A 41 7.70 3.52 -16.86
N GLN A 42 7.11 3.92 -15.74
CA GLN A 42 6.69 5.29 -15.46
C GLN A 42 7.13 5.69 -14.06
N ARG A 43 7.67 6.91 -13.93
CA ARG A 43 8.01 7.49 -12.63
C ARG A 43 6.74 7.66 -11.79
N ILE A 44 6.81 7.24 -10.54
CA ILE A 44 5.72 7.35 -9.58
C ILE A 44 6.03 8.52 -8.64
N GLU A 45 5.18 9.54 -8.67
CA GLU A 45 5.23 10.64 -7.70
C GLU A 45 4.65 10.16 -6.36
N LEU A 46 5.18 10.67 -5.24
CA LEU A 46 4.77 10.23 -3.92
C LEU A 46 3.26 10.43 -3.67
N SER A 47 2.68 11.52 -4.17
CA SER A 47 1.24 11.79 -4.08
C SER A 47 0.40 10.71 -4.78
N MET A 48 0.87 10.21 -5.94
CA MET A 48 0.23 9.13 -6.68
C MET A 48 0.28 7.83 -5.88
N PHE A 49 1.45 7.52 -5.31
CA PHE A 49 1.64 6.34 -4.47
C PHE A 49 0.72 6.36 -3.24
N THR A 50 0.69 7.47 -2.50
CA THR A 50 -0.19 7.61 -1.32
C THR A 50 -1.66 7.48 -1.70
N ASN A 51 -2.08 8.09 -2.82
CA ASN A 51 -3.46 7.96 -3.28
C ASN A 51 -3.80 6.51 -3.65
N TRP A 52 -2.89 5.81 -4.33
CA TRP A 52 -3.03 4.38 -4.67
C TRP A 52 -3.25 3.51 -3.43
N MET A 53 -2.44 3.73 -2.39
CA MET A 53 -2.55 2.98 -1.13
C MET A 53 -3.85 3.26 -0.39
N ARG A 54 -4.40 4.47 -0.53
CA ARG A 54 -5.72 4.82 0.01
C ARG A 54 -6.85 4.06 -0.70
N HIS A 55 -6.85 4.01 -2.03
CA HIS A 55 -7.89 3.31 -2.81
C HIS A 55 -7.88 1.80 -2.57
N THR A 56 -6.71 1.23 -2.30
CA THR A 56 -6.52 -0.21 -2.06
C THR A 56 -6.59 -0.60 -0.58
N ASN A 57 -6.76 0.39 0.32
CA ASN A 57 -6.70 0.21 1.77
C ASN A 57 -5.44 -0.55 2.24
N ALA A 58 -4.29 -0.16 1.68
CA ALA A 58 -2.99 -0.83 1.86
C ALA A 58 -1.94 0.09 2.50
N GLN A 59 -2.34 0.88 3.51
CA GLN A 59 -1.44 1.79 4.23
C GLN A 59 -0.35 1.02 5.01
N ASP A 60 -0.61 -0.24 5.38
CA ASP A 60 0.39 -1.14 5.96
C ASP A 60 1.55 -1.42 4.99
N LEU A 61 1.24 -1.69 3.72
CA LEU A 61 2.25 -1.83 2.66
C LEU A 61 3.01 -0.51 2.42
N MET A 62 2.32 0.63 2.52
CA MET A 62 2.95 1.96 2.42
C MET A 62 4.01 2.17 3.51
N ILE A 63 3.69 1.84 4.76
CA ILE A 63 4.60 1.99 5.90
C ILE A 63 5.79 1.04 5.75
N ALA A 64 5.55 -0.23 5.39
CA ALA A 64 6.61 -1.21 5.12
C ALA A 64 7.58 -0.69 4.05
N ALA A 65 7.02 -0.19 2.95
CA ALA A 65 7.77 0.37 1.85
C ALA A 65 8.64 1.56 2.29
N MET A 66 8.08 2.51 3.05
CA MET A 66 8.80 3.70 3.49
C MET A 66 9.91 3.42 4.50
N VAL A 67 9.70 2.47 5.42
CA VAL A 67 10.68 2.12 6.47
C VAL A 67 11.74 1.13 5.93
N GLY A 68 11.57 0.61 4.71
CA GLY A 68 12.46 -0.41 4.14
C GLY A 68 12.36 -1.74 4.89
N MET A 69 11.25 -1.98 5.59
CA MET A 69 10.99 -3.18 6.36
C MET A 69 10.10 -4.13 5.56
N ASP A 70 10.34 -5.44 5.70
CA ASP A 70 9.44 -6.46 5.15
C ASP A 70 8.09 -6.39 5.87
N VAL A 71 6.98 -6.40 5.12
CA VAL A 71 5.59 -6.28 5.63
C VAL A 71 5.33 -7.25 6.79
N THR A 72 5.95 -8.42 6.76
CA THR A 72 5.86 -9.45 7.81
C THR A 72 6.33 -9.00 9.19
N THR A 73 7.10 -7.91 9.28
CA THR A 73 7.56 -7.32 10.56
C THR A 73 6.60 -6.28 11.14
N ILE A 74 5.58 -5.83 10.39
CA ILE A 74 4.65 -4.78 10.83
C ILE A 74 3.45 -5.35 11.60
N GLN A 75 2.98 -6.55 11.28
CA GLN A 75 1.90 -7.23 12.01
C GLN A 75 2.08 -7.20 13.54
N PRO A 76 3.24 -7.60 14.11
CA PRO A 76 3.43 -7.57 15.56
C PRO A 76 3.46 -6.15 16.15
N VAL A 77 3.87 -5.14 15.38
CA VAL A 77 3.86 -3.72 15.83
C VAL A 77 2.43 -3.20 15.90
N LEU A 78 1.61 -3.49 14.88
CA LEU A 78 0.20 -3.10 14.86
C LEU A 78 -0.56 -3.77 16.02
N GLU A 79 -0.32 -5.06 16.25
CA GLU A 79 -0.88 -5.80 17.39
C GLU A 79 -0.42 -5.23 18.74
N ALA A 80 0.85 -4.82 18.86
CA ALA A 80 1.37 -4.19 20.08
C ALA A 80 0.67 -2.84 20.36
N LEU A 81 0.46 -2.01 19.34
CA LEU A 81 -0.27 -0.74 19.47
C LEU A 81 -1.74 -0.97 19.84
N THR A 82 -2.41 -1.95 19.22
CA THR A 82 -3.79 -2.32 19.56
C THR A 82 -3.89 -2.89 20.97
N ARG A 83 -2.91 -3.68 21.44
CA ARG A 83 -2.87 -4.20 22.82
C ARG A 83 -2.67 -3.11 23.86
N ILE A 84 -1.82 -2.12 23.59
CA ILE A 84 -1.62 -1.00 24.51
C ILE A 84 -2.92 -0.20 24.63
N VAL A 85 -3.54 0.16 23.51
CA VAL A 85 -4.78 0.95 23.52
C VAL A 85 -5.96 0.15 24.10
N GLY A 86 -6.11 -1.13 23.74
CA GLY A 86 -7.14 -2.02 24.28
C GLY A 86 -6.93 -2.35 25.77
N GLY A 87 -5.69 -2.42 26.23
CA GLY A 87 -5.35 -2.59 27.64
C GLY A 87 -5.74 -1.37 28.50
N PHE A 88 -5.68 -0.16 27.94
CA PHE A 88 -6.16 1.05 28.63
C PHE A 88 -7.69 1.14 28.69
N ILE A 89 -8.42 0.58 27.72
CA ILE A 89 -9.89 0.58 27.70
C ILE A 89 -10.48 -0.49 28.63
N CYS A 90 -9.82 -1.65 28.79
CA CYS A 90 -10.30 -2.73 29.65
C CYS A 90 -9.92 -2.59 31.15
N VAL A 91 -9.07 -1.61 31.51
CA VAL A 91 -8.58 -1.38 32.89
C VAL A 91 -9.21 -0.11 33.51
N LEU A 92 -10.10 0.58 32.79
CA LEU A 92 -11.00 1.63 33.29
C LEU A 92 -12.41 1.07 33.44
#